data_AF-A0A0H2KQP9-F1
#
_entry.id   AF-A0A0H2KQP9-F1
#
_cell.length_a   1.000
_cell.length_b   1.000
_cell.length_c   1.000
_cell.angle_alpha   90.00
_cell.angle_beta   90.00
_cell.angle_gamma   90.00
#
_symmetry.space_group_name_H-M   'P 1'
#
loop_
_entity.id
_entity.type
_entity.pdbx_description
1 polymer ?
#
loop_
_entity_poly.entity_id
_entity_poly.type
_entity_poly.pdbx_seq_one_letter_code
_entity_poly.pdbx_strand_id
1 'polypeptide(L)'
;MDDDAPLTLDDLTERVEAISALYARKFAVERDPDWFMLKLAEEVGELTQAFLVATGRTRPRGDAPSGAAPDGATGRDGAASPLADEVADVLAHLLLLARSLGVDVAAAVRRKWLVWEAELSGRSPR
;
A
#
# COMPACT_ATOMS: atom_id res chain seq x y z
N MET A 1 -12.34 1.23 -22.72
CA MET A 1 -11.84 0.38 -21.63
C MET A 1 -13.04 0.08 -20.78
N ASP A 2 -13.37 -1.19 -20.57
CA ASP A 2 -14.39 -1.56 -19.59
C ASP A 2 -13.89 -1.13 -18.22
N ASP A 3 -14.44 -0.03 -17.70
CA ASP A 3 -14.10 0.53 -16.38
C ASP A 3 -14.52 -0.38 -15.21
N ASP A 4 -15.17 -1.51 -15.51
CA ASP A 4 -15.77 -2.43 -14.54
C ASP A 4 -15.03 -3.79 -14.44
N ALA A 5 -13.93 -3.98 -15.18
CA ALA A 5 -13.10 -5.16 -15.02
C ALA A 5 -12.34 -5.10 -13.68
N PRO A 6 -12.27 -6.21 -12.91
CA PRO A 6 -11.60 -6.22 -11.61
C PRO A 6 -10.12 -5.84 -11.76
N LEU A 7 -9.68 -4.88 -10.94
CA LEU A 7 -8.31 -4.40 -10.96
C LEU A 7 -7.35 -5.51 -10.48
N THR A 8 -6.53 -6.06 -11.38
CA THR A 8 -5.54 -7.07 -11.01
C THR A 8 -4.29 -6.46 -10.40
N LEU A 9 -3.45 -7.28 -9.77
CA LEU A 9 -2.16 -6.83 -9.23
C LEU A 9 -1.23 -6.30 -10.32
N ASP A 10 -1.26 -6.92 -11.50
CA ASP A 10 -0.47 -6.52 -12.66
C ASP A 10 -0.99 -5.19 -13.22
N ASP A 11 -2.32 -5.04 -13.36
CA ASP A 11 -2.93 -3.78 -13.79
C ASP A 11 -2.60 -2.63 -12.84
N LEU A 12 -2.67 -2.89 -11.53
CA LEU A 12 -2.32 -1.91 -10.51
C LEU A 12 -0.85 -1.51 -10.60
N THR A 13 0.04 -2.50 -10.73
CA THR A 13 1.49 -2.28 -10.83
C THR A 13 1.84 -1.40 -12.04
N GLU A 14 1.27 -1.69 -13.22
CA GLU A 14 1.54 -0.91 -14.43
C GLU A 14 0.98 0.51 -14.35
N ARG A 15 -0.22 0.70 -13.79
CA ARG A 15 -0.82 2.03 -13.60
C ARG A 15 -0.02 2.88 -12.61
N VAL A 16 0.37 2.30 -11.48
CA VAL A 16 1.18 2.97 -10.45
C VAL A 16 2.57 3.31 -10.98
N GLU A 17 3.22 2.41 -11.73
CA GLU A 17 4.49 2.71 -12.40
C GLU A 17 4.36 3.92 -13.33
N ALA A 18 3.33 3.97 -14.17
CA ALA A 18 3.15 5.08 -15.10
C ALA A 18 3.01 6.42 -14.37
N ILE A 19 2.29 6.45 -13.26
CA ILE A 19 2.13 7.64 -12.38
C ILE A 19 3.47 8.00 -11.71
N SER A 20 4.17 7.02 -11.12
CA SER A 20 5.49 7.23 -10.50
C SER A 20 6.52 7.75 -11.50
N ALA A 21 6.51 7.23 -12.73
CA ALA A 21 7.41 7.67 -13.79
C ALA A 21 7.11 9.11 -14.23
N LEU A 22 5.84 9.48 -14.28
CA LEU A 22 5.43 10.86 -14.52
C LEU A 22 5.92 11.79 -13.41
N TYR A 23 5.74 11.40 -12.15
CA TYR A 23 6.23 12.14 -10.99
C TYR A 23 7.76 12.34 -11.07
N ALA A 24 8.52 11.29 -11.33
CA ALA A 24 9.97 11.35 -11.43
C ALA A 24 10.45 12.29 -12.54
N ARG A 25 9.80 12.27 -13.72
CA ARG A 25 10.10 13.23 -14.79
C ARG A 25 9.77 14.66 -14.38
N LYS A 26 8.63 14.87 -13.71
CA LYS A 26 8.17 16.20 -13.30
C LYS A 26 9.10 16.84 -12.27
N PHE A 27 9.66 16.03 -11.37
CA PHE A 27 10.47 16.51 -10.24
C PHE A 27 11.96 16.18 -10.36
N ALA A 28 12.41 15.70 -11.53
CA ALA A 28 13.79 15.33 -11.81
C ALA A 28 14.39 14.35 -10.76
N VAL A 29 13.59 13.34 -10.39
CA VAL A 29 13.98 12.32 -9.43
C VAL A 29 14.60 11.13 -10.16
N GLU A 30 15.81 10.74 -9.75
CA GLU A 30 16.40 9.46 -10.15
C GLU A 30 15.77 8.34 -9.30
N ARG A 31 15.19 7.35 -9.98
CA ARG A 31 14.52 6.20 -9.33
C ARG A 31 15.43 4.97 -9.37
N ASP A 32 16.56 5.06 -8.71
CA ASP A 32 17.45 3.93 -8.52
C ASP A 32 16.88 2.96 -7.45
N PRO A 33 17.48 1.76 -7.26
CA PRO A 33 16.99 0.81 -6.26
C PRO A 33 16.95 1.37 -4.82
N ASP A 34 17.90 2.25 -4.48
CA ASP A 34 17.97 2.87 -3.15
C ASP A 34 16.80 3.83 -2.96
N TRP A 35 16.44 4.60 -3.99
CA TRP A 35 15.29 5.50 -3.99
C TRP A 35 13.99 4.74 -3.71
N PHE A 36 13.74 3.62 -4.40
CA PHE A 36 12.52 2.83 -4.16
C PHE A 36 12.46 2.29 -2.72
N MET A 37 13.58 1.82 -2.18
CA MET A 37 13.64 1.31 -0.81
C MET A 37 13.46 2.43 0.23
N LEU A 38 14.09 3.59 0.03
CA LEU A 38 13.98 4.74 0.93
C LEU A 38 12.57 5.35 0.89
N LYS A 39 11.95 5.47 -0.29
CA LYS A 39 10.56 5.90 -0.43
C LYS A 39 9.61 4.94 0.27
N LEU A 40 9.77 3.63 0.10
CA LEU A 40 8.94 2.66 0.83
C LEU A 40 9.09 2.82 2.36
N ALA A 41 10.29 3.12 2.86
CA ALA A 41 10.50 3.38 4.28
C ALA A 41 9.80 4.69 4.75
N GLU A 42 9.80 5.73 3.91
CA GLU A 42 9.05 6.97 4.14
C GLU A 42 7.54 6.70 4.23
N GLU A 43 6.95 6.01 3.25
CA GLU A 43 5.50 5.69 3.25
C GLU A 43 5.10 4.83 4.46
N VAL A 44 5.96 3.88 4.89
CA VAL A 44 5.71 3.11 6.11
C VAL A 44 5.75 4.00 7.36
N GLY A 45 6.57 5.04 7.36
CA GLY A 45 6.60 6.07 8.41
C GLY A 45 5.30 6.87 8.47
N GLU A 46 4.80 7.32 7.31
CA GLU A 46 3.54 8.07 7.20
C GLU A 46 2.34 7.19 7.59
N LEU A 47 2.28 5.95 7.10
CA LEU A 47 1.31 4.94 7.56
C LEU A 47 1.35 4.72 9.08
N THR A 48 2.55 4.65 9.67
CA THR A 48 2.69 4.50 11.12
C THR A 48 2.08 5.69 11.86
N GLN A 49 2.31 6.92 11.37
CA GLN A 49 1.73 8.13 11.95
C GLN A 49 0.20 8.13 11.82
N ALA A 50 -0.33 7.86 10.63
CA ALA A 50 -1.77 7.79 10.39
C ALA A 50 -2.44 6.72 11.26
N PHE A 51 -1.80 5.56 11.44
CA PHE A 51 -2.27 4.51 12.33
C PHE A 51 -2.31 4.94 13.80
N LEU A 52 -1.27 5.63 14.30
CA LEU A 52 -1.26 6.14 15.67
C LEU A 52 -2.35 7.18 15.91
N VAL A 53 -2.60 8.06 14.92
CA VAL A 53 -3.69 9.05 14.97
C VAL A 53 -5.04 8.34 15.01
N ALA A 54 -5.29 7.43 14.07
CA ALA A 54 -6.54 6.69 13.96
C ALA A 54 -6.84 5.85 15.21
N THR A 55 -5.80 5.37 15.90
CA THR A 55 -5.94 4.58 17.13
C THR A 55 -5.85 5.39 18.42
N GLY A 56 -5.83 6.74 18.34
CA GLY A 56 -5.82 7.63 19.51
C GLY A 56 -4.54 7.57 20.34
N ARG A 57 -3.43 7.13 19.74
CA ARG A 57 -2.11 6.98 20.40
C ARG A 57 -1.18 8.17 20.21
N THR A 58 -1.69 9.26 19.64
CA THR A 58 -0.96 10.53 19.54
C THR A 58 -1.26 11.44 20.72
N ARG A 59 -0.29 12.27 21.12
CA ARG A 59 -0.52 13.35 22.09
C ARG A 59 -1.68 14.22 21.59
N PRO A 60 -2.64 14.63 22.43
CA PRO A 60 -3.68 15.55 22.02
C PRO A 60 -3.01 16.83 21.49
N ARG A 61 -3.12 17.05 20.18
CA ARG A 61 -2.84 18.35 19.59
C ARG A 61 -4.09 19.18 19.91
N GLY A 62 -3.89 20.37 20.49
CA GLY A 62 -5.01 21.24 20.89
C GLY A 62 -6.11 21.28 19.82
N ASP A 63 -7.35 21.13 20.27
CA ASP A 63 -8.60 21.25 19.51
C ASP A 63 -8.79 20.35 18.27
N ALA A 64 -8.09 19.22 18.16
CA ALA A 64 -8.46 18.21 17.18
C ALA A 64 -9.74 17.46 17.65
N PRO A 65 -10.82 17.40 16.84
CA PRO A 65 -12.02 16.68 17.22
C PRO A 65 -11.69 15.20 17.40
N SER A 66 -11.82 14.72 18.63
CA SER A 66 -11.70 13.30 18.95
C SER A 66 -12.92 12.56 18.38
N GLY A 67 -12.65 11.46 17.67
CA GLY A 67 -13.68 10.53 17.23
C GLY A 67 -13.69 10.31 15.72
N ALA A 68 -12.73 9.52 15.24
CA ALA A 68 -12.94 8.67 14.08
C ALA A 68 -13.07 7.24 14.59
N ALA A 69 -14.13 6.56 14.16
CA ALA A 69 -14.35 5.14 14.42
C ALA A 69 -13.34 4.30 13.60
N PRO A 70 -13.10 3.02 13.96
CA PRO A 70 -12.01 2.20 13.42
C PRO A 70 -12.29 1.62 12.02
N ASP A 71 -13.33 2.08 11.36
CA ASP A 71 -13.74 1.73 10.01
C ASP A 71 -12.90 2.52 9.00
N GLY A 72 -11.64 2.09 8.84
CA GLY A 72 -10.58 2.71 8.03
C GLY A 72 -10.84 2.81 6.52
N ALA A 73 -12.08 2.66 6.05
CA ALA A 73 -12.44 2.78 4.64
C ALA A 73 -12.99 4.16 4.27
N THR A 74 -13.59 4.90 5.21
CA THR A 74 -14.26 6.18 4.91
C THR A 74 -14.14 7.17 6.07
N GLY A 75 -13.61 8.35 5.80
CA GLY A 75 -13.67 9.49 6.70
C GLY A 75 -15.11 9.95 6.96
N ARG A 76 -15.31 10.78 7.99
CA ARG A 76 -16.62 11.27 8.46
C ARG A 76 -17.47 11.95 7.37
N ASP A 77 -16.82 12.40 6.28
CA ASP A 77 -17.43 13.15 5.17
C ASP A 77 -17.45 12.37 3.83
N GLY A 78 -17.17 11.06 3.85
CA GLY A 78 -17.12 10.22 2.64
C GLY A 78 -15.82 10.33 1.83
N ALA A 79 -14.85 11.13 2.28
CA ALA A 79 -13.48 11.12 1.76
C ALA A 79 -12.73 9.84 2.20
N ALA A 80 -11.71 9.42 1.44
CA ALA A 80 -10.80 8.37 1.90
C ALA A 80 -10.21 8.78 3.27
N SER A 81 -10.13 7.82 4.20
CA SER A 81 -9.51 8.12 5.49
C SER A 81 -8.00 8.33 5.28
N PRO A 82 -7.31 9.22 6.01
CA PRO A 82 -5.86 9.37 5.89
C PRO A 82 -5.12 8.03 6.02
N LEU A 83 -5.61 7.13 6.88
CA LEU A 83 -5.07 5.78 7.00
C LEU A 83 -5.21 4.96 5.70
N ALA A 84 -6.31 5.09 4.97
CA ALA A 84 -6.53 4.40 3.70
C ALA A 84 -5.56 4.90 2.61
N ASP A 85 -5.32 6.20 2.56
CA ASP A 85 -4.38 6.81 1.62
C ASP A 85 -2.96 6.29 1.88
N GLU A 86 -2.51 6.30 3.15
CA GLU A 86 -1.18 5.77 3.48
C GLU A 86 -1.04 4.25 3.24
N VAL A 87 -2.11 3.47 3.43
CA VAL A 87 -2.11 2.05 3.05
C VAL A 87 -1.93 1.88 1.54
N ALA A 88 -2.58 2.73 0.74
CA ALA A 88 -2.43 2.73 -0.70
C ALA A 88 -1.01 3.12 -1.13
N ASP A 89 -0.39 4.12 -0.49
CA ASP A 89 0.97 4.56 -0.81
C ASP A 89 2.02 3.50 -0.47
N VAL A 90 1.89 2.81 0.67
CA VAL A 90 2.75 1.67 1.01
C VAL A 90 2.59 0.53 0.01
N LEU A 91 1.36 0.19 -0.39
CA LEU A 91 1.12 -0.83 -1.41
C LEU A 91 1.76 -0.43 -2.75
N ALA A 92 1.54 0.81 -3.19
CA ALA A 92 2.07 1.34 -4.44
C ALA A 92 3.61 1.26 -4.47
N HIS A 93 4.29 1.76 -3.44
CA HIS A 93 5.76 1.73 -3.39
C HIS A 93 6.33 0.32 -3.22
N LEU A 94 5.62 -0.60 -2.56
CA LEU A 94 6.01 -2.01 -2.54
C LEU A 94 5.98 -2.64 -3.94
N LEU A 95 4.94 -2.34 -4.73
CA LEU A 95 4.83 -2.84 -6.11
C LEU A 95 5.92 -2.23 -7.01
N LEU A 96 6.21 -0.94 -6.87
CA LEU A 96 7.28 -0.26 -7.59
C LEU A 96 8.66 -0.86 -7.28
N LEU A 97 8.94 -1.10 -5.99
CA LEU A 97 10.18 -1.77 -5.56
C LEU A 97 10.28 -3.19 -6.11
N ALA A 98 9.20 -3.97 -6.04
CA ALA A 98 9.19 -5.33 -6.58
C ALA A 98 9.46 -5.32 -8.09
N ARG A 99 8.83 -4.41 -8.83
CA ARG A 99 9.05 -4.23 -10.27
C ARG A 99 10.49 -3.82 -10.59
N SER A 100 11.07 -2.88 -9.85
CA SER A 100 12.45 -2.43 -10.07
C SER A 100 13.49 -3.54 -9.83
N LEU A 101 13.16 -4.51 -8.97
CA LEU A 101 13.96 -5.71 -8.70
C LEU A 101 13.62 -6.91 -9.59
N GLY A 102 12.63 -6.81 -10.49
CA GLY A 102 12.18 -7.92 -11.34
C GLY A 102 11.47 -9.04 -10.58
N VAL A 103 10.84 -8.72 -9.45
CA VAL A 103 10.11 -9.68 -8.61
C VAL A 103 8.64 -9.77 -9.04
N ASP A 104 8.22 -10.96 -9.50
CA ASP A 104 6.80 -11.30 -9.63
C ASP A 104 6.21 -11.55 -8.23
N VAL A 105 5.50 -10.54 -7.72
CA VAL A 105 4.88 -10.56 -6.38
C VAL A 105 3.83 -11.66 -6.27
N ALA A 106 2.98 -11.84 -7.29
CA ALA A 106 1.92 -12.84 -7.27
C ALA A 106 2.50 -14.27 -7.21
N ALA A 107 3.55 -14.56 -7.98
CA ALA A 107 4.26 -15.82 -7.91
C ALA A 107 5.03 -15.99 -6.60
N ALA A 108 5.65 -14.93 -6.08
CA ALA A 108 6.36 -14.97 -4.79
C ALA A 108 5.42 -15.26 -3.61
N VAL A 109 4.23 -14.63 -3.57
CA VAL A 109 3.19 -14.88 -2.57
C VAL A 109 2.64 -16.30 -2.69
N ARG A 110 2.34 -16.77 -3.92
CA ARG A 110 1.91 -18.16 -4.17
C ARG A 110 2.91 -19.17 -3.61
N ARG A 111 4.19 -18.99 -3.91
CA ARG A 111 5.27 -19.88 -3.47
C ARG A 111 5.52 -19.84 -1.96
N LYS A 112 5.43 -18.66 -1.33
CA LYS A 112 5.84 -18.48 0.08
C LYS A 112 4.69 -18.68 1.08
N TRP A 113 3.51 -18.17 0.75
CA TRP A 113 2.37 -18.07 1.67
C TRP A 113 1.23 -19.01 1.29
N LEU A 114 0.85 -19.07 0.01
CA LEU A 114 -0.34 -19.85 -0.39
C LEU A 114 -0.12 -21.37 -0.40
N VAL A 115 1.14 -21.82 -0.24
CA VAL A 115 1.45 -23.24 0.00
C VAL A 115 0.73 -23.81 1.24
N TRP A 116 0.34 -22.95 2.19
CA TRP A 116 -0.34 -23.35 3.43
C TRP A 116 -1.89 -23.38 3.31
N GLU A 117 -2.48 -23.06 2.16
CA GLU A 117 -3.94 -23.06 1.96
C GLU A 117 -4.58 -24.45 2.17
N ALA A 118 -3.81 -25.51 1.91
CA ALA A 118 -4.24 -26.89 2.15
C ALA A 118 -4.55 -27.13 3.64
N GLU A 119 -3.71 -26.58 4.54
CA GLU A 119 -3.87 -26.70 5.99
C GLU A 119 -5.11 -25.96 6.48
N LEU A 120 -5.42 -24.79 5.92
CA LEU A 120 -6.67 -24.05 6.21
C LEU A 120 -7.93 -24.84 5.85
N SER A 121 -7.84 -25.70 4.83
CA SER A 121 -8.95 -26.55 4.39
C SER A 121 -9.08 -27.87 5.16
N GLY A 122 -8.23 -28.11 6.18
CA GLY A 122 -8.14 -29.41 6.87
C GLY A 122 -7.58 -30.54 5.99
N ARG A 123 -7.03 -30.21 4.81
CA ARG A 123 -6.32 -31.17 3.95
C ARG A 123 -4.85 -31.13 4.35
N SER A 124 -4.44 -32.06 5.20
CA SER A 124 -3.02 -32.25 5.53
C SER A 124 -2.23 -32.47 4.23
N PRO A 125 -1.12 -31.75 3.99
CA PRO A 125 -0.29 -31.98 2.82
C PRO A 125 0.27 -33.40 2.88
N ARG A 126 0.11 -34.15 1.78
CA ARG A 126 0.77 -35.44 1.59
C ARG A 126 2.21 -35.25 1.18
#